data_AF-A0A7W7FYL4-F1
#
_entry.id   AF-A0A7W7FYL4-F1
#
_cell.length_a   1.000
_cell.length_b   1.000
_cell.length_c   1.000
_cell.angle_alpha   90.00
_cell.angle_beta   90.00
_cell.angle_gamma   90.00
#
_symmetry.space_group_name_H-M   'P 1'
#
loop_
_entity.id
_entity.type
_entity.pdbx_description
1 polymer ?
#
loop_
_entity_poly.entity_id
_entity_poly.type
_entity_poly.pdbx_seq_one_letter_code
_entity_poly.pdbx_strand_id
1 'polypeptide(L)'
;MTYGKKDLPYPYCADFSGIVTRVKGVRESTRAALVNSLKVASYLKAGANLIERNLGAQRPATATGDGRKQYWSGLSFLTERALSAEVEELELPFLRQKGAGPYRSTWASHDDYLNDLLAFMLHAINYDPQYGADVETRGDWLATDDSLVDAVDRSSYHELMALCRMPLFKLQLIMVATAHRNDGIRGAIANNYAGALEPWMKIYEETIAARGYQLRPGITIQEFTNLLAAVTEGLAVRHLGDPSADIADQGPVENLVGKGVLGIMAAYLEPIKNPTGLTLREVFERSAENGGPS
;
A
#
# COMPACT_ATOMS: atom_id res chain seq x y z
N MET A 1 2.71 -22.24 30.32
CA MET A 1 1.74 -22.45 29.24
C MET A 1 2.51 -22.61 27.94
N THR A 2 2.13 -23.56 27.09
CA THR A 2 2.73 -23.72 25.76
C THR A 2 1.86 -22.98 24.76
N TYR A 3 2.36 -21.87 24.21
CA TYR A 3 1.64 -21.11 23.18
C TYR A 3 1.75 -21.81 21.83
N GLY A 4 0.65 -21.81 21.07
CA GLY A 4 0.58 -22.22 19.67
C GLY A 4 0.29 -21.04 18.75
N LYS A 5 0.33 -21.27 17.42
CA LYS A 5 0.06 -20.22 16.42
C LYS A 5 -1.32 -19.57 16.61
N LYS A 6 -2.33 -20.34 17.00
CA LYS A 6 -3.69 -19.85 17.26
C LYS A 6 -3.78 -18.84 18.41
N ASP A 7 -2.78 -18.82 19.30
CA ASP A 7 -2.74 -17.92 20.46
C ASP A 7 -2.07 -16.57 20.10
N LEU A 8 -1.56 -16.42 18.88
CA LEU A 8 -0.97 -15.18 18.39
C LEU A 8 -2.06 -14.12 18.13
N PRO A 9 -1.71 -12.82 18.19
CA PRO A 9 -2.61 -11.78 17.73
C PRO A 9 -2.83 -11.87 16.22
N TYR A 10 -3.99 -11.42 15.74
CA TYR A 10 -4.22 -11.20 14.32
C TYR A 10 -3.21 -10.16 13.78
N PRO A 11 -2.68 -10.31 12.55
CA PRO A 11 -2.98 -11.37 11.57
C PRO A 11 -2.14 -12.64 11.72
N TYR A 12 -1.29 -12.74 12.74
CA TYR A 12 -0.32 -13.81 12.88
C TYR A 12 -0.92 -15.18 13.22
N CYS A 13 -2.15 -15.21 13.74
CA CYS A 13 -2.91 -16.43 13.99
C CYS A 13 -3.59 -17.03 12.74
N ALA A 14 -3.65 -16.30 11.63
CA ALA A 14 -4.35 -16.72 10.42
C ALA A 14 -3.60 -17.80 9.63
N ASP A 15 -4.27 -18.45 8.67
CA ASP A 15 -3.63 -19.42 7.78
C ASP A 15 -2.72 -18.73 6.76
N PHE A 16 -1.48 -19.21 6.64
CA PHE A 16 -0.48 -18.66 5.70
C PHE A 16 -0.29 -19.52 4.45
N SER A 17 -1.02 -20.62 4.28
CA SER A 17 -0.76 -21.61 3.21
C SER A 17 -0.87 -21.03 1.79
N GLY A 18 -1.69 -20.00 1.59
CA GLY A 18 -1.82 -19.27 0.32
C GLY A 18 -0.91 -18.04 0.18
N ILE A 19 -0.12 -17.72 1.21
CA ILE A 19 0.64 -16.47 1.32
C ILE A 19 2.14 -16.77 1.35
N VAL A 20 2.55 -17.64 2.27
CA VAL A 20 3.94 -18.05 2.49
C VAL A 20 4.17 -19.36 1.75
N THR A 21 5.02 -19.33 0.73
CA THR A 21 5.15 -20.44 -0.23
C THR A 21 6.57 -20.96 -0.38
N ARG A 22 7.57 -20.24 0.12
CA ARG A 22 9.01 -20.52 -0.14
C ARG A 22 9.78 -21.12 1.03
N VAL A 23 9.07 -21.66 2.03
CA VAL A 23 9.70 -22.46 3.10
C VAL A 23 10.18 -23.83 2.57
N LYS A 24 11.22 -24.41 3.19
CA LYS A 24 11.89 -25.67 2.82
C LYS A 24 11.05 -26.96 2.87
N GLY A 25 9.72 -26.89 2.97
CA GLY A 25 8.85 -28.06 3.07
C GLY A 25 8.86 -28.89 1.78
N VAL A 26 9.50 -30.07 1.79
CA VAL A 26 9.63 -30.97 0.62
C VAL A 26 8.28 -31.55 0.16
N ARG A 27 7.37 -31.81 1.10
CA ARG A 27 6.01 -32.31 0.84
C ARG A 27 4.98 -31.25 1.18
N GLU A 28 3.89 -31.18 0.44
CA GLU A 28 2.82 -30.19 0.62
C GLU A 28 2.23 -30.19 2.04
N SER A 29 1.95 -31.36 2.62
CA SER A 29 1.43 -31.46 4.00
C SER A 29 2.45 -31.00 5.05
N THR A 30 3.74 -31.28 4.85
CA THR A 30 4.83 -30.80 5.73
C THR A 30 5.05 -29.30 5.56
N ARG A 31 4.89 -28.77 4.34
CA ARG A 31 4.94 -27.34 4.05
C ARG A 31 3.79 -26.60 4.75
N ALA A 32 2.55 -27.09 4.62
CA ALA A 32 1.36 -26.52 5.26
C ALA A 32 1.51 -26.45 6.80
N ALA A 33 2.03 -27.50 7.43
CA ALA A 33 2.33 -27.49 8.85
C ALA A 33 3.47 -26.49 9.21
N LEU A 34 4.50 -26.39 8.37
CA LEU A 34 5.63 -25.49 8.60
C LEU A 34 5.23 -24.02 8.48
N VAL A 35 4.50 -23.63 7.42
CA VAL A 35 4.04 -22.25 7.21
C VAL A 35 3.07 -21.82 8.31
N ASN A 36 2.30 -22.76 8.87
CA ASN A 36 1.43 -22.53 10.01
C ASN A 36 2.07 -22.81 11.37
N SER A 37 3.40 -22.76 11.45
CA SER A 37 4.12 -22.88 12.72
C SER A 37 4.28 -21.53 13.43
N LEU A 38 4.37 -21.58 14.76
CA LEU A 38 4.73 -20.43 15.60
C LEU A 38 6.06 -19.81 15.17
N LYS A 39 7.00 -20.65 14.69
CA LYS A 39 8.31 -20.23 14.19
C LYS A 39 8.17 -19.30 12.99
N VAL A 40 7.44 -19.69 11.95
CA VAL A 40 7.27 -18.85 10.74
C VAL A 40 6.60 -17.52 11.10
N ALA A 41 5.52 -17.56 11.89
CA ALA A 41 4.83 -16.34 12.32
C ALA A 41 5.75 -15.38 13.11
N SER A 42 6.65 -15.91 13.94
CA SER A 42 7.60 -15.10 14.71
C SER A 42 8.66 -14.42 13.84
N TYR A 43 9.18 -15.12 12.82
CA TYR A 43 10.09 -14.50 11.84
C TYR A 43 9.40 -13.45 10.95
N LEU A 44 8.13 -13.64 10.60
CA LEU A 44 7.35 -12.62 9.90
C LEU A 44 7.11 -11.40 10.80
N LYS A 45 6.76 -11.61 12.08
CA LYS A 45 6.61 -10.54 13.06
C LYS A 45 7.90 -9.75 13.26
N ALA A 46 9.05 -10.43 13.35
CA ALA A 46 10.35 -9.78 13.44
C ALA A 46 10.63 -8.90 12.21
N GLY A 47 10.38 -9.41 11.00
CA GLY A 47 10.49 -8.63 9.78
C GLY A 47 9.57 -7.40 9.76
N ALA A 48 8.32 -7.58 10.17
CA ALA A 48 7.34 -6.49 10.28
C ALA A 48 7.78 -5.41 11.28
N ASN A 49 8.27 -5.80 12.47
CA ASN A 49 8.80 -4.87 13.47
C ASN A 49 9.98 -4.07 12.92
N LEU A 50 10.89 -4.72 12.21
CA LEU A 50 12.05 -4.06 11.62
C LEU A 50 11.65 -3.09 10.51
N ILE A 51 10.67 -3.45 9.68
CA ILE A 51 10.08 -2.54 8.68
C ILE A 51 9.44 -1.33 9.35
N GLU A 52 8.58 -1.54 10.35
CA GLU A 52 7.90 -0.46 11.08
C GLU A 52 8.92 0.48 11.74
N ARG A 53 9.92 -0.07 12.42
CA ARG A 53 10.95 0.70 13.12
C ARG A 53 11.78 1.57 12.17
N ASN A 54 12.04 1.11 10.95
CA ASN A 54 12.95 1.80 10.02
C ASN A 54 12.22 2.64 8.95
N LEU A 55 11.00 2.27 8.59
CA LEU A 55 10.22 2.90 7.50
C LEU A 55 8.90 3.50 7.97
N GLY A 56 8.45 3.25 9.20
CA GLY A 56 7.21 3.82 9.73
C GLY A 56 7.28 5.33 9.93
N ALA A 57 6.23 5.88 10.52
CA ALA A 57 6.17 7.29 10.93
C ALA A 57 7.07 7.53 12.16
N GLN A 58 8.37 7.31 12.02
CA GLN A 58 9.35 7.64 13.04
C GLN A 58 9.47 9.17 13.18
N ARG A 59 9.79 9.64 14.39
CA ARG A 59 10.24 11.02 14.64
C ARG A 59 11.29 11.39 13.58
N PRO A 60 11.31 12.63 13.06
CA PRO A 60 12.35 13.05 12.13
C PRO A 60 13.71 12.68 12.72
N ALA A 61 14.52 11.94 11.96
CA ALA A 61 15.84 11.54 12.44
C ALA A 61 16.58 12.78 12.95
N THR A 62 16.90 12.79 14.23
CA THR A 62 17.58 13.92 14.86
C THR A 62 18.98 13.99 14.30
N ALA A 63 19.37 15.18 13.85
CA ALA A 63 20.75 15.41 13.46
C ALA A 63 21.67 15.14 14.68
N THR A 64 22.80 14.50 14.43
CA THR A 64 23.90 14.44 15.39
C THR A 64 24.47 15.83 15.63
N GLY A 65 25.32 16.00 16.64
CA GLY A 65 25.87 17.31 17.02
C GLY A 65 26.65 18.03 15.91
N ASP A 66 26.97 17.37 14.81
CA ASP A 66 27.59 17.91 13.59
C ASP A 66 26.59 18.36 12.52
N GLY A 67 25.28 18.32 12.81
CA GLY A 67 24.21 18.70 11.89
C GLY A 67 23.83 17.63 10.86
N ARG A 68 24.46 16.45 10.87
CA ARG A 68 24.15 15.36 9.93
C ARG A 68 23.18 14.36 10.55
N LYS A 69 22.30 13.78 9.74
CA LYS A 69 21.50 12.63 10.19
C LYS A 69 22.36 11.37 10.16
N GLN A 70 22.04 10.40 11.02
CA GLN A 70 22.69 9.09 11.00
C GLN A 70 22.60 8.48 9.59
N TYR A 71 23.70 7.90 9.14
CA TYR A 71 23.76 7.25 7.83
C TYR A 71 22.73 6.13 7.71
N TRP A 72 21.99 6.10 6.60
CA TRP A 72 21.03 5.06 6.27
C TRP A 72 21.59 4.17 5.15
N SER A 73 21.95 2.93 5.49
CA SER A 73 22.53 1.92 4.60
C SER A 73 21.50 1.15 3.77
N GLY A 74 20.31 1.70 3.55
CA GLY A 74 19.26 0.99 2.83
C GLY A 74 18.59 -0.10 3.66
N LEU A 75 18.35 -1.26 3.04
CA LEU A 75 17.69 -2.42 3.64
C LEU A 75 18.59 -3.25 4.59
N SER A 76 19.73 -2.71 5.02
CA SER A 76 20.64 -3.39 5.97
C SER A 76 19.97 -3.83 7.29
N PHE A 77 18.84 -3.23 7.65
CA PHE A 77 18.04 -3.60 8.81
C PHE A 77 17.26 -4.91 8.62
N LEU A 78 17.12 -5.43 7.39
CA LEU A 78 16.46 -6.70 7.08
C LEU A 78 17.44 -7.85 6.84
N THR A 79 18.62 -7.84 7.44
CA THR A 79 19.56 -8.97 7.31
C THR A 79 19.17 -10.17 8.18
N GLU A 80 19.63 -11.37 7.83
CA GLU A 80 19.48 -12.58 8.66
C GLU A 80 19.92 -12.34 10.12
N ARG A 81 21.00 -11.58 10.33
CA ARG A 81 21.51 -11.23 11.66
C ARG A 81 20.53 -10.33 12.41
N ALA A 82 20.02 -9.28 11.77
CA ALA A 82 19.06 -8.37 12.38
C ALA A 82 17.75 -9.09 12.74
N LEU A 83 17.27 -9.97 11.85
CA LEU A 83 16.10 -10.80 12.08
C LEU A 83 16.26 -11.77 13.24
N SER A 84 17.41 -12.46 13.30
CA SER A 84 17.69 -13.38 14.41
C SER A 84 17.72 -12.63 15.74
N ALA A 85 18.36 -11.46 15.78
CA ALA A 85 18.39 -10.62 16.98
C ALA A 85 16.99 -10.12 17.39
N GLU A 86 16.15 -9.72 16.43
CA GLU A 86 14.77 -9.30 16.72
C GLU A 86 13.92 -10.47 17.25
N VAL A 87 14.07 -11.68 16.69
CA VAL A 87 13.38 -12.90 17.17
C VAL A 87 13.78 -13.27 18.60
N GLU A 88 15.02 -13.04 19.01
CA GLU A 88 15.49 -13.29 20.38
C GLU A 88 14.72 -12.44 21.41
N GLU A 89 14.30 -11.24 21.02
CA GLU A 89 13.69 -10.23 21.89
C GLU A 89 12.15 -10.15 21.77
N LEU A 90 11.52 -10.93 20.88
CA LEU A 90 10.07 -10.89 20.68
C LEU A 90 9.28 -11.13 21.97
N GLU A 91 8.17 -10.43 22.17
CA GLU A 91 7.28 -10.67 23.31
C GLU A 91 6.47 -11.96 23.14
N LEU A 92 6.14 -12.61 24.26
CA LEU A 92 5.15 -13.69 24.25
C LEU A 92 3.82 -13.16 23.70
N PRO A 93 3.03 -13.95 22.94
CA PRO A 93 3.16 -15.39 22.73
C PRO A 93 4.07 -15.80 21.56
N PHE A 94 4.80 -14.88 20.93
CA PHE A 94 5.73 -15.22 19.85
C PHE A 94 6.91 -16.06 20.35
N LEU A 95 7.48 -16.87 19.45
CA LEU A 95 8.63 -17.71 19.76
C LEU A 95 9.90 -16.86 19.87
N ARG A 96 10.55 -16.93 21.03
CA ARG A 96 11.94 -16.47 21.21
C ARG A 96 12.91 -17.57 20.85
N GLN A 97 13.87 -17.29 19.99
CA GLN A 97 14.84 -18.29 19.60
C GLN A 97 16.20 -17.68 19.29
N LYS A 98 17.25 -18.24 19.90
CA LYS A 98 18.63 -17.78 19.73
C LYS A 98 19.31 -18.33 18.49
N GLY A 99 20.10 -17.47 17.84
CA GLY A 99 20.96 -17.82 16.71
C GLY A 99 20.22 -18.06 15.39
N ALA A 100 21.00 -18.21 14.31
CA ALA A 100 20.46 -18.25 12.95
C ALA A 100 20.13 -19.65 12.40
N GLY A 101 20.50 -20.73 13.09
CA GLY A 101 20.18 -22.10 12.68
C GLY A 101 18.69 -22.36 12.40
N PRO A 102 17.76 -21.87 13.26
CA PRO A 102 16.32 -22.03 13.05
C PRO A 102 15.80 -21.28 11.82
N TYR A 103 16.33 -20.10 11.54
CA TYR A 103 16.07 -19.36 10.31
C TYR A 103 16.48 -20.18 9.08
N ARG A 104 17.73 -20.66 9.06
CA ARG A 104 18.30 -21.45 7.95
C ARG A 104 17.63 -22.81 7.76
N SER A 105 16.98 -23.37 8.78
CA SER A 105 16.18 -24.58 8.64
C SER A 105 14.78 -24.33 8.07
N THR A 106 14.35 -23.07 7.98
CA THR A 106 13.02 -22.68 7.51
C THR A 106 13.05 -22.23 6.05
N TRP A 107 14.00 -21.37 5.67
CA TRP A 107 14.18 -20.88 4.29
C TRP A 107 15.49 -21.35 3.67
N ALA A 108 15.53 -21.51 2.34
CA ALA A 108 16.72 -21.93 1.60
C ALA A 108 17.70 -20.81 1.35
N SER A 109 17.18 -19.64 1.06
CA SER A 109 17.93 -18.41 0.91
C SER A 109 17.31 -17.28 1.72
N HIS A 110 18.04 -16.17 1.83
CA HIS A 110 17.46 -14.95 2.38
C HIS A 110 16.41 -14.35 1.45
N ASP A 111 16.57 -14.51 0.13
CA ASP A 111 15.59 -14.08 -0.86
C ASP A 111 14.26 -14.81 -0.70
N ASP A 112 14.27 -16.10 -0.36
CA ASP A 112 13.03 -16.86 -0.09
C ASP A 112 12.26 -16.28 1.09
N TYR A 113 12.98 -15.93 2.17
CA TYR A 113 12.38 -15.26 3.32
C TYR A 113 11.83 -13.88 2.93
N LEU A 114 12.60 -13.06 2.22
CA LEU A 114 12.16 -11.72 1.83
C LEU A 114 10.92 -11.77 0.93
N ASN A 115 10.86 -12.73 0.01
CA ASN A 115 9.68 -12.95 -0.82
C ASN A 115 8.45 -13.35 0.01
N ASP A 116 8.60 -14.29 0.97
CA ASP A 116 7.50 -14.68 1.87
C ASP A 116 7.08 -13.53 2.81
N LEU A 117 8.04 -12.73 3.29
CA LEU A 117 7.77 -11.54 4.11
C LEU A 117 6.99 -10.50 3.31
N LEU A 118 7.39 -10.21 2.07
CA LEU A 118 6.69 -9.25 1.22
C LEU A 118 5.30 -9.75 0.83
N ALA A 119 5.18 -11.03 0.44
CA ALA A 119 3.89 -11.64 0.16
C ALA A 119 2.97 -11.57 1.38
N PHE A 120 3.49 -11.81 2.58
CA PHE A 120 2.75 -11.63 3.83
C PHE A 120 2.36 -10.18 4.05
N MET A 121 3.32 -9.27 4.14
CA MET A 121 3.08 -7.87 4.50
C MET A 121 2.16 -7.13 3.52
N LEU A 122 2.23 -7.45 2.22
CA LEU A 122 1.37 -6.87 1.18
C LEU A 122 0.04 -7.61 1.02
N HIS A 123 -0.19 -8.70 1.76
CA HIS A 123 -1.47 -9.39 1.74
C HIS A 123 -2.53 -8.57 2.47
N ALA A 124 -3.78 -8.62 1.98
CA ALA A 124 -4.88 -7.81 2.50
C ALA A 124 -5.10 -7.93 4.02
N ILE A 125 -4.77 -9.11 4.57
CA ILE A 125 -4.85 -9.43 6.01
C ILE A 125 -3.96 -8.55 6.90
N ASN A 126 -2.92 -7.94 6.33
CA ASN A 126 -1.97 -7.09 7.05
C ASN A 126 -2.30 -5.59 6.95
N TYR A 127 -3.33 -5.20 6.20
CA TYR A 127 -3.82 -3.83 6.27
C TYR A 127 -4.40 -3.54 7.64
N ASP A 128 -4.09 -2.36 8.17
CA ASP A 128 -4.67 -1.85 9.40
C ASP A 128 -6.20 -1.87 9.27
N PRO A 129 -6.96 -2.52 10.17
CA PRO A 129 -8.42 -2.44 10.16
C PRO A 129 -8.93 -0.99 10.16
N GLN A 130 -8.19 -0.06 10.77
CA GLN A 130 -8.51 1.36 10.73
C GLN A 130 -8.41 1.91 9.31
N TYR A 131 -7.44 1.47 8.50
CA TYR A 131 -7.35 1.88 7.11
C TYR A 131 -8.58 1.44 6.31
N GLY A 132 -9.10 0.24 6.56
CA GLY A 132 -10.36 -0.22 5.96
C GLY A 132 -11.56 0.66 6.34
N ALA A 133 -11.71 0.96 7.64
CA ALA A 133 -12.77 1.86 8.12
C ALA A 133 -12.62 3.29 7.56
N ASP A 134 -11.38 3.77 7.39
CA ASP A 134 -11.09 5.07 6.80
C ASP A 134 -11.42 5.08 5.29
N VAL A 135 -11.22 3.97 4.57
CA VAL A 135 -11.65 3.82 3.17
C VAL A 135 -13.17 3.90 3.07
N GLU A 136 -13.91 3.17 3.90
CA GLU A 136 -15.38 3.22 3.93
C GLU A 136 -15.88 4.65 4.24
N THR A 137 -15.32 5.27 5.28
CA THR A 137 -15.65 6.66 5.67
C THR A 137 -15.44 7.64 4.50
N ARG A 138 -14.38 7.47 3.73
CA ARG A 138 -14.09 8.29 2.54
C ARG A 138 -15.05 8.01 1.39
N GLY A 139 -15.46 6.76 1.22
CA GLY A 139 -16.52 6.40 0.29
C GLY A 139 -17.84 7.10 0.62
N ASP A 140 -18.21 7.13 1.90
CA ASP A 140 -19.42 7.83 2.37
C ASP A 140 -19.37 9.33 2.05
N TRP A 141 -18.23 9.99 2.28
CA TRP A 141 -18.05 11.40 1.92
C TRP A 141 -18.29 11.65 0.42
N LEU A 142 -17.66 10.83 -0.43
CA LEU A 142 -17.78 10.93 -1.88
C LEU A 142 -19.22 10.72 -2.34
N ALA A 143 -19.94 9.79 -1.73
CA ALA A 143 -21.33 9.47 -2.10
C ALA A 143 -22.34 10.50 -1.57
N THR A 144 -22.18 10.96 -0.33
CA THR A 144 -23.27 11.61 0.43
C THR A 144 -23.08 13.09 0.75
N ASP A 145 -21.86 13.63 0.74
CA ASP A 145 -21.63 15.04 1.06
C ASP A 145 -22.36 15.97 0.06
N ASP A 146 -22.82 17.15 0.48
CA ASP A 146 -23.50 18.08 -0.44
C ASP A 146 -22.61 18.52 -1.62
N SER A 147 -21.31 18.73 -1.34
CA SER A 147 -20.32 19.16 -2.31
C SER A 147 -19.37 18.02 -2.67
N LEU A 148 -19.50 17.48 -3.88
CA LEU A 148 -18.59 16.45 -4.39
C LEU A 148 -17.14 16.96 -4.49
N VAL A 149 -16.96 18.24 -4.80
CA VAL A 149 -15.63 18.87 -4.93
C VAL A 149 -14.90 18.85 -3.58
N ASP A 150 -15.57 19.29 -2.51
CA ASP A 150 -14.99 19.30 -1.17
C ASP A 150 -14.74 17.87 -0.66
N ALA A 151 -15.64 16.93 -0.98
CA ALA A 151 -15.46 15.52 -0.65
C ALA A 151 -14.23 14.92 -1.34
N VAL A 152 -14.00 15.26 -2.62
CA VAL A 152 -12.82 14.83 -3.39
C VAL A 152 -11.55 15.40 -2.80
N ASP A 153 -11.49 16.70 -2.52
CA ASP A 153 -10.31 17.33 -1.93
C ASP A 153 -9.95 16.70 -0.57
N ARG A 154 -10.97 16.53 0.29
CA ARG A 154 -10.81 15.92 1.62
C ARG A 154 -10.35 14.46 1.51
N SER A 155 -11.05 13.65 0.73
CA SER A 155 -10.73 12.22 0.55
C SER A 155 -9.32 12.02 0.01
N SER A 156 -8.95 12.81 -1.00
CA SER A 156 -7.64 12.76 -1.65
C SER A 156 -6.51 13.17 -0.70
N TYR A 157 -6.71 14.22 0.11
CA TYR A 157 -5.76 14.63 1.13
C TYR A 157 -5.53 13.51 2.16
N HIS A 158 -6.62 12.91 2.67
CA HIS A 158 -6.51 11.85 3.66
C HIS A 158 -5.85 10.59 3.10
N GLU A 159 -6.09 10.23 1.84
CA GLU A 159 -5.39 9.12 1.18
C GLU A 159 -3.90 9.40 1.03
N LEU A 160 -3.53 10.58 0.54
CA LEU A 160 -2.13 10.98 0.43
C LEU A 160 -1.41 10.88 1.78
N MET A 161 -2.03 11.40 2.84
CA MET A 161 -1.45 11.38 4.19
C MET A 161 -1.36 9.95 4.75
N ALA A 162 -2.34 9.09 4.48
CA ALA A 162 -2.29 7.68 4.86
C ALA A 162 -1.09 6.99 4.17
N LEU A 163 -0.98 7.09 2.84
CA LEU A 163 0.13 6.52 2.07
C LEU A 163 1.51 6.98 2.59
N CYS A 164 1.66 8.27 2.86
CA CYS A 164 2.93 8.82 3.35
C CYS A 164 3.34 8.29 4.74
N ARG A 165 2.36 7.90 5.57
CA ARG A 165 2.61 7.33 6.90
C ARG A 165 2.86 5.83 6.84
N MET A 166 2.33 5.13 5.85
CA MET A 166 2.44 3.68 5.73
C MET A 166 3.89 3.23 5.46
N PRO A 167 4.52 2.46 6.38
CA PRO A 167 5.84 1.88 6.14
C PRO A 167 5.85 0.98 4.90
N LEU A 168 4.74 0.28 4.64
CA LEU A 168 4.60 -0.61 3.50
C LEU A 168 4.63 0.12 2.17
N PHE A 169 4.08 1.33 2.08
CA PHE A 169 4.19 2.14 0.87
C PHE A 169 5.66 2.47 0.57
N LYS A 170 6.42 2.90 1.58
CA LYS A 170 7.87 3.20 1.43
C LYS A 170 8.68 1.96 1.08
N LEU A 171 8.36 0.81 1.68
CA LEU A 171 8.98 -0.46 1.33
C LEU A 171 8.68 -0.82 -0.13
N GLN A 172 7.42 -0.70 -0.56
CA GLN A 172 7.01 -0.94 -1.94
C GLN A 172 7.81 -0.07 -2.91
N LEU A 173 8.02 1.21 -2.63
CA LEU A 173 8.85 2.09 -3.48
C LEU A 173 10.29 1.56 -3.66
N ILE A 174 10.92 1.12 -2.55
CA ILE A 174 12.28 0.52 -2.60
C ILE A 174 12.27 -0.78 -3.41
N MET A 175 11.25 -1.62 -3.22
CA MET A 175 11.17 -2.92 -3.89
C MET A 175 10.84 -2.78 -5.39
N VAL A 176 9.93 -1.89 -5.77
CA VAL A 176 9.58 -1.60 -7.17
C VAL A 176 10.81 -1.21 -7.98
N ALA A 177 11.69 -0.36 -7.41
CA ALA A 177 12.94 0.06 -8.05
C ALA A 177 13.88 -1.12 -8.41
N THR A 178 13.70 -2.27 -7.75
CA THR A 178 14.52 -3.47 -7.95
C THR A 178 13.74 -4.70 -8.42
N ALA A 179 12.42 -4.57 -8.66
CA ALA A 179 11.52 -5.70 -8.94
C ALA A 179 11.89 -6.48 -10.21
N HIS A 180 12.58 -5.86 -11.17
CA HIS A 180 13.07 -6.55 -12.37
C HIS A 180 14.08 -7.67 -12.06
N ARG A 181 14.68 -7.66 -10.86
CA ARG A 181 15.68 -8.64 -10.42
C ARG A 181 15.07 -9.88 -9.75
N ASN A 182 13.77 -9.86 -9.44
CA ASN A 182 13.12 -10.92 -8.67
C ASN A 182 11.64 -11.02 -9.03
N ASP A 183 11.27 -12.10 -9.71
CA ASP A 183 9.89 -12.34 -10.15
C ASP A 183 8.90 -12.51 -8.99
N GLY A 184 9.37 -12.96 -7.81
CA GLY A 184 8.54 -13.06 -6.62
C GLY A 184 8.13 -11.69 -6.08
N ILE A 185 9.05 -10.71 -6.09
CA ILE A 185 8.76 -9.32 -5.73
C ILE A 185 7.75 -8.73 -6.70
N ARG A 186 7.93 -8.96 -8.02
CA ARG A 186 6.98 -8.51 -9.05
C ARG A 186 5.58 -9.06 -8.80
N GLY A 187 5.47 -10.36 -8.52
CA GLY A 187 4.18 -11.00 -8.22
C GLY A 187 3.51 -10.44 -6.96
N ALA A 188 4.27 -10.24 -5.88
CA ALA A 188 3.75 -9.67 -4.64
C ALA A 188 3.21 -8.24 -4.84
N ILE A 189 3.91 -7.41 -5.61
CA ILE A 189 3.45 -6.04 -5.92
C ILE A 189 2.18 -6.07 -6.78
N ALA A 190 2.14 -6.91 -7.82
CA ALA A 190 0.96 -7.02 -8.69
C ALA A 190 -0.28 -7.47 -7.91
N ASN A 191 -0.13 -8.46 -7.02
CA ASN A 191 -1.21 -8.92 -6.14
C ASN A 191 -1.65 -7.82 -5.16
N ASN A 192 -0.70 -7.01 -4.68
CA ASN A 192 -1.02 -5.89 -3.79
C ASN A 192 -1.93 -4.88 -4.47
N TYR A 193 -1.58 -4.42 -5.68
CA TYR A 193 -2.42 -3.49 -6.44
C TYR A 193 -3.80 -4.07 -6.74
N ALA A 194 -3.88 -5.33 -7.15
CA ALA A 194 -5.16 -5.99 -7.40
C ALA A 194 -6.07 -5.98 -6.16
N GLY A 195 -5.52 -6.35 -4.99
CA GLY A 195 -6.28 -6.39 -3.74
C GLY A 195 -6.61 -4.99 -3.18
N ALA A 196 -5.70 -4.03 -3.31
CA ALA A 196 -5.88 -2.69 -2.78
C ALA A 196 -6.88 -1.85 -3.59
N LEU A 197 -6.96 -2.06 -4.90
CA LEU A 197 -7.83 -1.26 -5.78
C LEU A 197 -9.26 -1.81 -5.88
N GLU A 198 -9.50 -3.08 -5.55
CA GLU A 198 -10.85 -3.67 -5.64
C GLU A 198 -11.91 -2.93 -4.80
N PRO A 199 -11.66 -2.59 -3.52
CA PRO A 199 -12.62 -1.81 -2.73
C PRO A 199 -12.90 -0.42 -3.33
N TRP A 200 -11.85 0.23 -3.84
CA TRP A 200 -11.96 1.55 -4.45
C TRP A 200 -12.76 1.54 -5.74
N MET A 201 -12.63 0.51 -6.58
CA MET A 201 -13.45 0.37 -7.79
C MET A 201 -14.95 0.41 -7.46
N LYS A 202 -15.37 -0.32 -6.41
CA LYS A 202 -16.78 -0.35 -5.96
C LYS A 202 -17.24 1.03 -5.48
N ILE A 203 -16.44 1.67 -4.63
CA ILE A 203 -16.73 3.02 -4.11
C ILE A 203 -16.88 4.03 -5.26
N TYR A 204 -16.00 3.97 -6.26
CA TYR A 204 -16.04 4.89 -7.39
C TYR A 204 -17.24 4.62 -8.30
N GLU A 205 -17.61 3.37 -8.58
CA GLU A 205 -18.83 3.06 -9.33
C GLU A 205 -20.09 3.61 -8.64
N GLU A 206 -20.23 3.36 -7.34
CA GLU A 206 -21.35 3.83 -6.54
C GLU A 206 -21.40 5.37 -6.49
N THR A 207 -20.24 6.01 -6.27
CA THR A 207 -20.12 7.47 -6.26
C THR A 207 -20.51 8.08 -7.60
N ILE A 208 -19.96 7.56 -8.71
CA ILE A 208 -20.23 8.06 -10.06
C ILE A 208 -21.73 8.01 -10.35
N ALA A 209 -22.37 6.87 -10.07
CA ALA A 209 -23.80 6.68 -10.27
C ALA A 209 -24.66 7.59 -9.37
N ALA A 210 -24.36 7.65 -8.07
CA ALA A 210 -25.11 8.46 -7.10
C ALA A 210 -25.05 9.96 -7.42
N ARG A 211 -23.93 10.42 -7.99
CA ARG A 211 -23.71 11.81 -8.39
C ARG A 211 -24.25 12.14 -9.78
N GLY A 212 -24.87 11.20 -10.48
CA GLY A 212 -25.49 11.41 -11.78
C GLY A 212 -24.50 11.50 -12.95
N TYR A 213 -23.32 10.89 -12.80
CA TYR A 213 -22.29 10.78 -13.82
C TYR A 213 -22.19 9.37 -14.38
N GLN A 214 -21.56 9.25 -15.54
CA GLN A 214 -21.10 8.00 -16.11
C GLN A 214 -19.68 8.18 -16.66
N LEU A 215 -18.96 7.07 -16.80
CA LEU A 215 -17.69 7.07 -17.52
C LEU A 215 -17.93 7.34 -19.00
N ARG A 216 -17.04 8.12 -19.63
CA ARG A 216 -17.07 8.35 -21.07
C ARG A 216 -16.83 7.04 -21.85
N PRO A 217 -17.31 6.95 -23.10
CA PRO A 217 -17.06 5.80 -23.96
C PRO A 217 -15.57 5.47 -24.08
N GLY A 218 -15.25 4.19 -23.91
CA GLY A 218 -13.88 3.66 -24.00
C GLY A 218 -13.06 3.78 -22.71
N ILE A 219 -13.63 4.29 -21.61
CA ILE A 219 -12.99 4.34 -20.30
C ILE A 219 -13.63 3.30 -19.38
N THR A 220 -12.82 2.40 -18.84
CA THR A 220 -13.26 1.42 -17.84
C THR A 220 -13.08 1.94 -16.42
N ILE A 221 -13.84 1.38 -15.46
CA ILE A 221 -13.65 1.68 -14.04
C ILE A 221 -12.23 1.32 -13.57
N GLN A 222 -11.66 0.26 -14.13
CA GLN A 222 -10.32 -0.19 -13.81
C GLN A 222 -9.27 0.84 -14.26
N GLU A 223 -9.39 1.40 -15.47
CA GLU A 223 -8.49 2.45 -15.95
C GLU A 223 -8.63 3.74 -15.14
N PHE A 224 -9.87 4.14 -14.83
CA PHE A 224 -10.14 5.29 -13.98
C PHE A 224 -9.47 5.13 -12.60
N THR A 225 -9.70 4.00 -11.94
CA THR A 225 -9.15 3.68 -10.62
C THR A 225 -7.63 3.63 -10.62
N ASN A 226 -7.03 2.96 -11.62
CA ASN A 226 -5.56 2.91 -11.76
C ASN A 226 -4.95 4.29 -11.97
N LEU A 227 -5.60 5.16 -12.75
CA LEU A 227 -5.09 6.50 -12.99
C LEU A 227 -5.16 7.37 -11.73
N LEU A 228 -6.25 7.29 -10.97
CA LEU A 228 -6.36 7.96 -9.67
C LEU A 228 -5.28 7.48 -8.69
N ALA A 229 -5.04 6.17 -8.63
CA ALA A 229 -3.97 5.59 -7.82
C ALA A 229 -2.60 6.10 -8.27
N ALA A 230 -2.30 6.07 -9.57
CA ALA A 230 -1.01 6.52 -10.10
C ALA A 230 -0.73 8.02 -9.82
N VAL A 231 -1.74 8.88 -9.95
CA VAL A 231 -1.60 10.31 -9.60
C VAL A 231 -1.36 10.48 -8.10
N THR A 232 -2.14 9.79 -7.27
CA THR A 232 -2.04 9.90 -5.81
C THR A 232 -0.70 9.38 -5.30
N GLU A 233 -0.26 8.19 -5.76
CA GLU A 233 1.03 7.61 -5.41
C GLU A 233 2.21 8.45 -5.94
N GLY A 234 2.12 8.99 -7.16
CA GLY A 234 3.14 9.87 -7.72
C GLY A 234 3.32 11.16 -6.90
N LEU A 235 2.20 11.75 -6.45
CA LEU A 235 2.22 12.89 -5.54
C LEU A 235 2.72 12.51 -4.14
N ALA A 236 2.44 11.30 -3.66
CA ALA A 236 2.98 10.78 -2.40
C ALA A 236 4.51 10.65 -2.47
N VAL A 237 5.06 10.11 -3.56
CA VAL A 237 6.52 10.04 -3.78
C VAL A 237 7.15 11.43 -3.74
N ARG A 238 6.54 12.40 -4.42
CA ARG A 238 7.04 13.77 -4.45
C ARG A 238 6.95 14.43 -3.07
N HIS A 239 5.86 14.23 -2.34
CA HIS A 239 5.69 14.77 -0.98
C HIS A 239 6.67 14.16 0.02
N LEU A 240 6.94 12.86 -0.09
CA LEU A 240 7.96 12.19 0.74
C LEU A 240 9.39 12.68 0.45
N GLY A 241 9.70 12.93 -0.82
CA GLY A 241 11.03 13.39 -1.26
C GLY A 241 11.28 14.88 -1.04
N ASP A 242 10.23 15.69 -1.21
CA ASP A 242 10.24 17.14 -1.03
C ASP A 242 8.96 17.59 -0.32
N PRO A 243 8.96 17.59 1.03
CA PRO A 243 7.82 18.05 1.81
C PRO A 243 7.47 19.53 1.60
N SER A 244 8.34 20.33 0.97
CA SER A 244 8.10 21.75 0.69
C SER A 244 7.45 22.01 -0.67
N ALA A 245 7.09 20.96 -1.41
CA ALA A 245 6.53 21.06 -2.75
C ALA A 245 5.06 21.57 -2.81
N ASP A 246 4.50 22.10 -1.71
CA ASP A 246 3.14 22.63 -1.60
C ASP A 246 2.03 21.66 -2.08
N ILE A 247 2.26 20.34 -1.95
CA ILE A 247 1.33 19.31 -2.44
C ILE A 247 0.08 19.23 -1.56
N ALA A 248 0.29 19.31 -0.24
CA ALA A 248 -0.73 19.11 0.79
C ALA A 248 -0.71 20.21 1.88
N ASP A 249 0.16 21.22 1.75
CA ASP A 249 0.42 22.20 2.83
C ASP A 249 -0.77 23.15 3.08
N GLN A 250 -1.69 23.26 2.13
CA GLN A 250 -2.95 24.01 2.26
C GLN A 250 -4.01 23.25 3.10
N GLY A 251 -3.73 22.01 3.51
CA GLY A 251 -4.67 21.17 4.25
C GLY A 251 -5.68 20.45 3.35
N PRO A 252 -6.84 20.04 3.88
CA PRO A 252 -7.79 19.16 3.19
C PRO A 252 -8.61 19.84 2.07
N VAL A 253 -8.37 21.12 1.77
CA VAL A 253 -9.14 21.92 0.81
C VAL A 253 -8.19 22.48 -0.25
N GLU A 254 -8.58 22.43 -1.53
CA GLU A 254 -7.84 22.95 -2.68
C GLU A 254 -6.40 22.41 -2.84
N ASN A 255 -6.13 21.21 -2.31
CA ASN A 255 -4.83 20.56 -2.40
C ASN A 255 -4.53 20.04 -3.82
N LEU A 256 -3.26 19.82 -4.13
CA LEU A 256 -2.84 19.44 -5.48
C LEU A 256 -3.37 18.05 -5.90
N VAL A 257 -3.54 17.14 -4.94
CA VAL A 257 -4.08 15.81 -5.22
C VAL A 257 -5.54 15.93 -5.64
N GLY A 258 -6.35 16.65 -4.87
CA GLY A 258 -7.76 16.91 -5.19
C GLY A 258 -7.94 17.57 -6.55
N LYS A 259 -7.11 18.58 -6.88
CA LYS A 259 -7.07 19.18 -8.23
C LYS A 259 -6.76 18.17 -9.33
N GLY A 260 -5.80 17.28 -9.10
CA GLY A 260 -5.48 16.19 -10.03
C GLY A 260 -6.64 15.23 -10.24
N VAL A 261 -7.29 14.81 -9.14
CA VAL A 261 -8.45 13.91 -9.17
C VAL A 261 -9.64 14.58 -9.88
N LEU A 262 -9.95 15.84 -9.57
CA LEU A 262 -11.01 16.60 -10.23
C LEU A 262 -10.74 16.78 -11.73
N GLY A 263 -9.49 17.03 -12.13
CA GLY A 263 -9.09 17.08 -13.54
C GLY A 263 -9.36 15.76 -14.27
N ILE A 264 -9.04 14.63 -13.64
CA ILE A 264 -9.34 13.29 -14.18
C ILE A 264 -10.86 13.09 -14.25
N MET A 265 -11.60 13.40 -13.19
CA MET A 265 -13.06 13.27 -13.17
C MET A 265 -13.72 14.11 -14.26
N ALA A 266 -13.32 15.37 -14.43
CA ALA A 266 -13.84 16.25 -15.47
C ALA A 266 -13.56 15.71 -16.89
N ALA A 267 -12.40 15.08 -17.08
CA ALA A 267 -12.01 14.48 -18.34
C ALA A 267 -12.70 13.13 -18.60
N TYR A 268 -12.85 12.28 -17.58
CA TYR A 268 -13.24 10.87 -17.72
C TYR A 268 -14.74 10.65 -17.50
N LEU A 269 -15.42 11.58 -16.83
CA LEU A 269 -16.85 11.50 -16.56
C LEU A 269 -17.64 12.43 -17.47
N GLU A 270 -18.89 12.06 -17.72
CA GLU A 270 -19.90 12.91 -18.31
C GLU A 270 -21.25 12.77 -17.59
N PRO A 271 -22.13 13.80 -17.62
CA PRO A 271 -23.43 13.72 -16.96
C PRO A 271 -24.36 12.71 -17.63
N ILE A 272 -25.04 11.86 -16.85
CA ILE A 272 -26.04 10.90 -17.38
C ILE A 272 -27.22 11.60 -18.04
N LYS A 273 -27.64 12.75 -17.50
CA LYS A 273 -28.84 13.47 -17.98
C LYS A 273 -28.65 14.11 -19.37
N ASN A 274 -27.42 14.41 -19.74
CA ASN A 274 -27.10 15.01 -21.03
C ASN A 274 -25.70 14.57 -21.49
N PRO A 275 -25.54 13.30 -21.86
CA PRO A 275 -24.25 12.76 -22.23
C PRO A 275 -23.84 13.31 -23.58
N THR A 276 -22.56 13.65 -23.71
CA THR A 276 -21.97 14.03 -24.98
C THR A 276 -21.78 12.82 -25.89
N GLY A 277 -21.60 11.63 -25.30
CA GLY A 277 -21.27 10.39 -26.02
C GLY A 277 -19.90 10.41 -26.69
N LEU A 278 -19.07 11.42 -26.38
CA LEU A 278 -17.74 11.58 -26.94
C LEU A 278 -16.72 10.85 -26.09
N THR A 279 -15.80 10.17 -26.77
CA THR A 279 -14.57 9.64 -26.18
C THR A 279 -13.69 10.79 -25.66
N LEU A 280 -12.77 10.49 -24.75
CA LEU A 280 -11.79 11.47 -24.25
C LEU A 280 -11.00 12.17 -25.38
N ARG A 281 -10.65 11.42 -26.43
CA ARG A 281 -9.89 11.96 -27.58
C ARG A 281 -10.70 13.00 -28.35
N GLU A 282 -11.96 12.70 -28.64
CA GLU A 282 -12.85 13.61 -29.37
C GLU A 282 -13.15 14.89 -28.57
N VAL A 283 -13.28 14.78 -27.23
CA VAL A 283 -13.42 15.95 -26.36
C VAL A 283 -12.19 16.85 -26.45
N PHE A 284 -10.99 16.26 -26.42
CA PHE A 284 -9.74 17.00 -26.50
C PHE A 284 -9.58 17.71 -27.86
N GLU A 285 -9.86 17.00 -28.96
CA GLU A 285 -9.79 17.55 -30.32
C GLU A 285 -10.81 18.67 -30.54
N ARG A 286 -12.08 18.48 -30.13
CA ARG A 286 -13.12 19.52 -30.24
C ARG A 286 -12.84 20.77 -29.40
N SER A 287 -12.19 20.62 -28.26
CA SER A 287 -11.79 21.75 -27.41
C SER A 287 -10.71 22.60 -28.09
N ALA A 288 -9.85 21.97 -28.90
CA ALA A 288 -8.84 22.68 -29.69
C ALA A 288 -9.45 23.39 -30.92
N GLU A 289 -10.45 22.79 -31.55
CA GLU A 289 -11.14 23.36 -32.73
C GLU A 289 -12.05 24.56 -32.38
N ASN A 290 -12.64 24.58 -31.19
CA ASN A 290 -13.54 25.65 -30.74
C ASN A 290 -12.83 26.86 -30.09
N GLY A 291 -11.49 26.95 -30.18
CA GLY A 291 -10.72 28.09 -29.67
C GLY A 291 -10.63 28.13 -28.14
N GLY A 292 -9.82 27.24 -27.55
CA GLY A 292 -9.52 27.22 -26.12
C GLY A 292 -9.16 28.60 -25.52
N PRO A 293 -9.35 28.78 -24.20
CA PRO A 293 -9.42 30.09 -23.54
C PRO A 293 -8.16 30.93 -23.73
N SER A 294 -8.39 32.24 -23.90
CA SER A 294 -7.39 33.32 -23.81
C SER A 294 -6.98 33.55 -22.36
#